data_AF-A0A521AFN2-F1
#
_entry.id   AF-A0A521AFN2-F1
#
_cell.length_a   1.000
_cell.length_b   1.000
_cell.length_c   1.000
_cell.angle_alpha   90.00
_cell.angle_beta   90.00
_cell.angle_gamma   90.00
#
_symmetry.space_group_name_H-M   'P 1'
#
loop_
_entity.id
_entity.type
_entity.pdbx_description
1 polymer ?
#
loop_
_entity_poly.entity_id
_entity_poly.type
_entity_poly.pdbx_seq_one_letter_code
_entity_poly.pdbx_strand_id
1 'polypeptide(L)'
;MNLLRRIGLAMFAPVLAVVVALVISSAVMAALQVNPVQVFAVMFDFGDTPSQQVTALVVILNRAVPLFLAGLAVAIAFRMGLFNIGVEGQYRLATILAAAVGAAVALPGPLHVLLIVVVAMLVAAIWAGIVGVLKVTRGVSEVISSIMMNVIALGIASYLLTGPLRGSPEGALIVSTAEIPESGWMPSLNGVFGLLGLANPPRQLFGFLVVAVVVGVAIAVLLNRTRFGFDLRAAGLSPSAASASGVDSSAMVVKTMLLSGAVAGLIGMPDLLGSTHAYSTDFTTGLGFLGIAVALLGRNKPVGIALAALLFAFLDRSLVPLQIQDFPASVVTIFQGTIVLAVVVANEIARRVARRSAERGSAAPAAVAGDGGTGPGQAASGAGSPGGAGDGGEGTGAGVSRTTGGGQRTDERQETGS
;
A
#
# COMPACT_ATOMS: atom_id res chain seq x y z
N MET A 1 2.06 23.71 20.03
CA MET A 1 1.35 22.41 20.07
C MET A 1 2.38 21.29 20.00
N ASN A 2 2.72 20.67 21.14
CA ASN A 2 3.95 19.87 21.28
C ASN A 2 3.99 18.64 20.34
N LEU A 3 5.15 18.37 19.77
CA LEU A 3 5.42 17.28 18.82
C LEU A 3 4.93 15.91 19.36
N LEU A 4 5.08 15.68 20.66
CA LEU A 4 4.58 14.52 21.39
C LEU A 4 3.05 14.33 21.32
N ARG A 5 2.27 15.42 21.38
CA ARG A 5 0.80 15.36 21.29
C ARG A 5 0.34 15.07 19.85
N ARG A 6 1.09 15.57 18.86
CA ARG A 6 0.83 15.31 17.42
C ARG A 6 1.19 13.89 17.01
N ILE A 7 2.29 13.35 17.54
CA ILE A 7 2.71 11.95 17.34
C ILE A 7 1.75 11.00 18.08
N GLY A 8 1.39 11.32 19.33
CA GLY A 8 0.41 10.56 20.11
C GLY A 8 -0.93 10.41 19.39
N LEU A 9 -1.52 11.52 18.90
CA LEU A 9 -2.76 11.47 18.13
C LEU A 9 -2.61 10.74 16.77
N ALA A 10 -1.44 10.80 16.14
CA ALA A 10 -1.19 10.15 14.86
C ALA A 10 -0.98 8.63 14.95
N MET A 11 -0.44 8.15 16.08
CA MET A 11 -0.20 6.73 16.38
C MET A 11 -1.35 6.07 17.14
N PHE A 12 -2.20 6.85 17.81
CA PHE A 12 -3.33 6.34 18.57
C PHE A 12 -4.29 5.50 17.71
N ALA A 13 -4.65 5.98 16.51
CA ALA A 13 -5.58 5.26 15.64
C ALA A 13 -5.06 3.90 15.15
N PRO A 14 -3.82 3.76 14.64
CA PRO A 14 -3.25 2.44 14.32
C PRO A 14 -3.12 1.50 15.51
N VAL A 15 -2.66 1.99 16.67
CA VAL A 15 -2.52 1.16 17.88
C VAL A 15 -3.88 0.69 18.36
N LEU A 16 -4.87 1.58 18.41
CA LEU A 16 -6.24 1.22 18.75
C LEU A 16 -6.81 0.20 17.76
N ALA A 17 -6.54 0.34 16.46
CA ALA A 17 -6.97 -0.62 15.46
C ALA A 17 -6.37 -2.02 15.70
N VAL A 18 -5.08 -2.10 16.05
CA VAL A 18 -4.43 -3.37 16.40
C VAL A 18 -5.06 -3.96 17.66
N VAL A 19 -5.28 -3.16 18.70
CA VAL A 19 -5.93 -3.63 19.95
C VAL A 19 -7.35 -4.14 19.67
N VAL A 20 -8.16 -3.39 18.91
CA VAL A 20 -9.50 -3.81 18.51
C VAL A 20 -9.45 -5.10 17.69
N ALA A 21 -8.48 -5.22 16.80
CA ALA A 21 -8.30 -6.44 16.02
C ALA A 21 -7.94 -7.63 16.91
N LEU A 22 -7.04 -7.46 17.87
CA LEU A 22 -6.69 -8.52 18.84
C LEU A 22 -7.92 -8.95 19.66
N VAL A 23 -8.76 -8.01 20.09
CA VAL A 23 -10.00 -8.32 20.81
C VAL A 23 -10.97 -9.10 19.93
N ILE A 24 -11.21 -8.64 18.71
CA ILE A 24 -12.12 -9.33 17.77
C ILE A 24 -11.57 -10.72 17.43
N SER A 25 -10.27 -10.85 17.12
CA SER A 25 -9.66 -12.15 16.83
C SER A 25 -9.71 -13.09 18.04
N SER A 26 -9.54 -12.58 19.26
CA SER A 26 -9.71 -13.37 20.49
C SER A 26 -11.14 -13.85 20.68
N ALA A 27 -12.13 -13.01 20.36
CA ALA A 27 -13.54 -13.38 20.42
C ALA A 27 -13.89 -14.45 19.38
N VAL A 28 -13.35 -14.34 18.16
CA VAL A 28 -13.51 -15.35 17.11
C VAL A 28 -12.89 -16.68 17.55
N MET A 29 -11.70 -16.68 18.16
CA MET A 29 -11.09 -17.91 18.69
C MET A 29 -11.93 -18.55 19.78
N ALA A 30 -12.42 -17.75 20.73
CA ALA A 30 -13.30 -18.25 21.78
C ALA A 30 -14.57 -18.89 21.19
N ALA A 31 -15.13 -18.30 20.13
CA ALA A 31 -16.27 -18.88 19.42
C ALA A 31 -15.92 -20.21 18.71
N LEU A 32 -14.68 -20.35 18.25
CA LEU A 32 -14.15 -21.57 17.64
C LEU A 32 -13.66 -22.61 18.68
N GLN A 33 -13.92 -22.40 19.98
CA GLN A 33 -13.43 -23.26 21.07
C GLN A 33 -11.89 -23.35 21.15
N VAL A 34 -11.18 -22.35 20.62
CA VAL A 34 -9.73 -22.21 20.69
C VAL A 34 -9.39 -21.20 21.79
N ASN A 35 -8.53 -21.57 22.73
CA ASN A 35 -8.13 -20.67 23.82
C ASN A 35 -7.22 -19.55 23.28
N PRO A 36 -7.67 -18.28 23.25
CA PRO A 36 -6.87 -17.19 22.69
C PRO A 36 -5.59 -16.91 23.48
N VAL A 37 -5.60 -17.14 24.80
CA VAL A 37 -4.41 -16.93 25.64
C VAL A 37 -3.30 -17.91 25.28
N GLN A 38 -3.65 -19.17 25.01
CA GLN A 38 -2.68 -20.18 24.57
C GLN A 38 -2.13 -19.85 23.17
N VAL A 39 -2.99 -19.42 22.25
CA VAL A 39 -2.56 -18.95 20.92
C VAL A 39 -1.55 -17.82 21.06
N PHE A 40 -1.84 -16.79 21.87
CA PHE A 40 -0.87 -15.71 22.10
C PHE A 40 0.42 -16.20 22.75
N ALA A 41 0.34 -17.10 23.74
CA ALA A 41 1.52 -17.68 24.36
C ALA A 41 2.44 -18.36 23.33
N VAL A 42 1.86 -19.15 22.41
CA VAL A 42 2.60 -19.82 21.33
C VAL A 42 3.15 -18.81 20.31
N MET A 43 2.40 -17.77 19.97
CA MET A 43 2.87 -16.73 19.03
C MET A 43 4.07 -15.95 19.58
N PHE A 44 4.06 -15.67 20.88
CA PHE A 44 5.14 -14.98 21.60
C PHE A 44 6.22 -15.93 22.12
N ASP A 45 6.15 -17.22 21.80
CA ASP A 45 7.22 -18.16 22.05
C ASP A 45 8.30 -18.01 20.96
N PHE A 46 9.49 -17.56 21.36
CA PHE A 46 10.67 -17.44 20.50
C PHE A 46 11.64 -18.61 20.65
N GLY A 47 11.29 -19.61 21.46
CA GLY A 47 12.13 -20.74 21.83
C GLY A 47 13.00 -20.46 23.05
N ASP A 48 13.45 -21.55 23.66
CA ASP A 48 14.18 -21.54 24.93
C ASP A 48 15.66 -21.19 24.77
N THR A 49 16.22 -21.42 23.57
CA THR A 49 17.65 -21.17 23.30
C THR A 49 17.88 -19.84 22.61
N PRO A 50 19.02 -19.16 22.86
CA PRO A 50 19.38 -17.93 22.15
C PRO A 50 19.40 -18.10 20.62
N SER A 51 19.81 -19.27 20.12
CA SER A 51 19.84 -19.55 18.67
C SER A 51 18.43 -19.64 18.07
N GLN A 52 17.47 -20.25 18.77
CA GLN A 52 16.06 -20.27 18.35
C GLN A 52 15.46 -18.86 18.31
N GLN A 53 15.75 -18.05 19.33
CA GLN A 53 15.26 -16.67 19.40
C GLN A 53 15.79 -15.82 18.25
N VAL A 54 17.08 -15.89 17.95
CA VAL A 54 17.67 -15.18 16.81
C VAL A 54 17.11 -15.71 15.49
N THR A 55 16.92 -17.03 15.35
CA THR A 55 16.32 -17.64 14.14
C THR A 55 14.91 -17.12 13.90
N ALA A 56 14.09 -17.03 14.97
CA ALA A 56 12.75 -16.47 14.89
C ALA A 56 12.77 -15.02 14.38
N LEU A 57 13.70 -14.19 14.88
CA LEU A 57 13.88 -12.82 14.39
C LEU A 57 14.32 -12.79 12.92
N VAL A 58 15.24 -13.67 12.50
CA VAL A 58 15.66 -13.77 11.09
C VAL A 58 14.49 -14.11 10.18
N VAL A 59 13.62 -15.04 10.59
CA VAL A 59 12.42 -15.41 9.84
C VAL A 59 11.48 -14.21 9.69
N ILE A 60 11.26 -13.46 10.77
CA ILE A 60 10.44 -12.24 10.74
C ILE A 60 11.07 -11.21 9.80
N LEU A 61 12.38 -10.96 9.88
CA LEU A 61 13.05 -9.97 9.02
C LEU A 61 13.01 -10.36 7.55
N ASN A 62 13.36 -11.61 7.22
CA ASN A 62 13.32 -12.11 5.85
C ASN A 62 11.90 -12.02 5.27
N ARG A 63 10.86 -12.26 6.07
CA ARG A 63 9.46 -12.13 5.65
C ARG A 63 8.98 -10.67 5.59
N ALA A 64 9.49 -9.80 6.43
CA ALA A 64 9.11 -8.39 6.46
C ALA A 64 9.63 -7.62 5.24
N VAL A 65 10.81 -7.98 4.71
CA VAL A 65 11.42 -7.33 3.53
C VAL A 65 10.49 -7.32 2.30
N PRO A 66 9.99 -8.47 1.79
CA PRO A 66 9.10 -8.47 0.63
C PRO A 66 7.76 -7.76 0.91
N LEU A 67 7.21 -7.89 2.13
CA LEU A 67 5.99 -7.18 2.53
C LEU A 67 6.18 -5.66 2.57
N PHE A 68 7.35 -5.20 3.01
CA PHE A 68 7.72 -3.79 3.04
C PHE A 68 7.82 -3.22 1.62
N LEU A 69 8.49 -3.94 0.71
CA LEU A 69 8.60 -3.56 -0.70
C LEU A 69 7.23 -3.54 -1.39
N ALA A 70 6.39 -4.53 -1.11
CA ALA A 70 5.02 -4.58 -1.62
C ALA A 70 4.19 -3.38 -1.13
N GLY A 71 4.27 -3.07 0.17
CA GLY A 71 3.62 -1.91 0.73
C GLY A 71 4.12 -0.59 0.17
N LEU A 72 5.43 -0.44 -0.08
CA LEU A 72 6.00 0.73 -0.74
C LEU A 72 5.48 0.89 -2.18
N ALA A 73 5.48 -0.19 -2.96
CA ALA A 73 4.97 -0.20 -4.33
C ALA A 73 3.52 0.28 -4.39
N VAL A 74 2.66 -0.25 -3.50
CA VAL A 74 1.26 0.17 -3.39
C VAL A 74 1.13 1.62 -2.91
N ALA A 75 1.90 2.02 -1.90
CA ALA A 75 1.84 3.37 -1.35
C ALA A 75 2.21 4.46 -2.37
N ILE A 76 3.12 4.17 -3.31
CA ILE A 76 3.45 5.08 -4.42
C ILE A 76 2.23 5.34 -5.30
N ALA A 77 1.51 4.29 -5.70
CA ALA A 77 0.29 4.42 -6.50
C ALA A 77 -0.82 5.17 -5.73
N PHE A 78 -1.05 4.80 -4.46
CA PHE A 78 -2.05 5.44 -3.60
C PHE A 78 -1.79 6.94 -3.41
N ARG A 79 -0.53 7.37 -3.49
CA ARG A 79 -0.16 8.78 -3.34
C ARG A 79 -0.68 9.65 -4.50
N MET A 80 -0.92 9.05 -5.67
CA MET A 80 -1.55 9.67 -6.84
C MET A 80 -3.04 9.29 -6.97
N GLY A 81 -3.64 8.71 -5.92
CA GLY A 81 -5.03 8.24 -5.96
C GLY A 81 -5.26 7.03 -6.87
N LEU A 82 -4.20 6.36 -7.34
CA LEU A 82 -4.29 5.17 -8.19
C LEU A 82 -4.29 3.91 -7.33
N PHE A 83 -5.09 2.92 -7.69
CA PHE A 83 -5.18 1.67 -6.94
C PHE A 83 -4.54 0.52 -7.74
N ASN A 84 -3.22 0.34 -7.59
CA ASN A 84 -2.44 -0.68 -8.30
C ASN A 84 -2.56 -2.06 -7.60
N ILE A 85 -3.62 -2.82 -7.93
CA ILE A 85 -3.79 -4.23 -7.50
C ILE A 85 -2.86 -5.16 -8.30
N GLY A 86 -2.35 -4.65 -9.43
CA GLY A 86 -1.47 -5.35 -10.36
C GLY A 86 -0.11 -5.71 -9.79
N VAL A 87 0.24 -5.22 -8.60
CA VAL A 87 1.50 -5.53 -7.91
C VAL A 87 1.74 -7.05 -7.89
N GLU A 88 0.69 -7.84 -7.65
CA GLU A 88 0.78 -9.31 -7.61
C GLU A 88 1.32 -9.93 -8.91
N GLY A 89 0.82 -9.52 -10.06
CA GLY A 89 1.30 -9.98 -11.36
C GLY A 89 2.65 -9.36 -11.74
N GLN A 90 2.89 -8.11 -11.36
CA GLN A 90 4.12 -7.36 -11.64
C GLN A 90 5.34 -8.06 -11.06
N TYR A 91 5.33 -8.40 -9.76
CA TYR A 91 6.50 -9.06 -9.16
C TYR A 91 6.66 -10.51 -9.59
N ARG A 92 5.55 -11.22 -9.89
CA ARG A 92 5.59 -12.58 -10.42
C ARG A 92 6.35 -12.64 -11.76
N LEU A 93 5.95 -11.81 -12.72
CA LEU A 93 6.63 -11.73 -14.01
C LEU A 93 8.07 -11.24 -13.90
N ALA A 94 8.31 -10.24 -13.04
CA ALA A 94 9.66 -9.78 -12.78
C ALA A 94 10.55 -10.89 -12.22
N THR A 95 10.05 -11.70 -11.28
CA THR A 95 10.86 -12.73 -10.64
C THR A 95 11.24 -13.84 -11.61
N ILE A 96 10.29 -14.36 -12.39
CA ILE A 96 10.58 -15.44 -13.36
C ILE A 96 11.54 -14.96 -14.47
N LEU A 97 11.35 -13.75 -15.00
CA LEU A 97 12.23 -13.21 -16.04
C LEU A 97 13.60 -12.82 -15.50
N ALA A 98 13.68 -12.28 -14.28
CA ALA A 98 14.95 -12.00 -13.63
C ALA A 98 15.71 -13.29 -13.28
N ALA A 99 15.01 -14.35 -12.87
CA ALA A 99 15.59 -15.68 -12.65
C ALA A 99 16.18 -16.26 -13.94
N ALA A 100 15.44 -16.17 -15.05
CA ALA A 100 15.93 -16.65 -16.34
C ALA A 100 17.14 -15.87 -16.87
N VAL A 101 17.14 -14.53 -16.76
CA VAL A 101 18.30 -13.72 -17.15
C VAL A 101 19.50 -13.98 -16.23
N GLY A 102 19.27 -14.10 -14.92
CA GLY A 102 20.31 -14.45 -13.96
C GLY A 102 20.89 -15.84 -14.17
N ALA A 103 20.10 -16.80 -14.63
CA ALA A 103 20.59 -18.14 -14.97
C ALA A 103 21.36 -18.16 -16.31
N ALA A 104 21.00 -17.29 -17.26
CA ALA A 104 21.58 -17.27 -18.60
C ALA A 104 22.93 -16.52 -18.70
N VAL A 105 23.26 -15.68 -17.72
CA VAL A 105 24.45 -14.82 -17.73
C VAL A 105 25.33 -15.14 -16.53
N ALA A 106 26.65 -15.10 -16.72
CA ALA A 106 27.62 -15.13 -15.62
C ALA A 106 28.41 -13.82 -15.61
N LEU A 107 28.31 -13.08 -14.51
CA LEU A 107 28.99 -11.82 -14.27
C LEU A 107 29.70 -11.86 -12.90
N PRO A 108 30.68 -10.97 -12.65
CA PRO A 108 31.22 -10.79 -11.31
C PRO A 108 30.12 -10.43 -10.31
N GLY A 109 30.23 -10.94 -9.08
CA GLY A 109 29.10 -11.01 -8.14
C GLY A 109 28.23 -9.75 -8.01
N PRO A 110 28.81 -8.58 -7.67
CA PRO A 110 28.04 -7.35 -7.53
C PRO A 110 27.33 -6.91 -8.82
N LEU A 111 27.94 -7.12 -9.98
CA LEU A 111 27.36 -6.78 -11.28
C LEU A 111 26.24 -7.75 -11.66
N HIS A 112 26.38 -9.03 -11.29
CA HIS A 112 25.36 -10.03 -11.53
C HIS A 112 24.09 -9.73 -10.74
N VAL A 113 24.21 -9.50 -9.42
CA VAL A 113 23.08 -9.11 -8.57
C VAL A 113 22.42 -7.82 -9.08
N LEU A 114 23.23 -6.82 -9.47
CA LEU A 114 22.71 -5.56 -10.01
C LEU A 114 21.91 -5.79 -11.31
N LEU A 115 22.41 -6.63 -12.23
CA LEU A 115 21.71 -6.98 -13.45
C LEU A 115 20.33 -7.58 -13.14
N ILE A 116 20.28 -8.59 -12.27
CA ILE A 116 19.04 -9.28 -11.89
C ILE A 116 18.03 -8.29 -11.31
N VAL A 117 18.48 -7.43 -10.38
CA VAL A 117 17.65 -6.39 -9.77
C VAL A 117 17.11 -5.39 -10.80
N VAL A 118 17.96 -4.91 -11.71
CA VAL A 118 17.55 -3.96 -12.77
C VAL A 118 16.54 -4.61 -13.71
N VAL A 119 16.75 -5.85 -14.12
CA VAL A 119 15.80 -6.61 -14.97
C VAL A 119 14.45 -6.74 -14.27
N ALA A 120 14.45 -7.13 -12.99
CA ALA A 120 13.22 -7.24 -12.21
C ALA A 120 12.45 -5.91 -12.13
N MET A 121 13.17 -4.81 -11.87
CA MET A 121 12.57 -3.47 -11.86
C MET A 121 11.98 -3.08 -13.21
N LEU A 122 12.72 -3.29 -14.31
CA LEU A 122 12.28 -2.90 -15.65
C LEU A 122 11.06 -3.71 -16.10
N VAL A 123 11.06 -5.03 -15.90
CA VAL A 123 9.95 -5.90 -16.26
C VAL A 123 8.67 -5.46 -15.54
N ALA A 124 8.74 -5.30 -14.21
CA ALA A 124 7.57 -4.91 -13.43
C ALA A 124 7.14 -3.46 -13.73
N ALA A 125 8.08 -2.54 -13.97
CA ALA A 125 7.78 -1.18 -14.40
C ALA A 125 7.01 -1.17 -15.71
N ILE A 126 7.51 -1.87 -16.74
CA ILE A 126 6.84 -1.97 -18.05
C ILE A 126 5.44 -2.56 -17.89
N TRP A 127 5.31 -3.64 -17.11
CA TRP A 127 4.02 -4.30 -16.87
C TRP A 127 3.00 -3.37 -16.19
N ALA A 128 3.43 -2.61 -15.19
CA ALA A 128 2.61 -1.59 -14.54
C ALA A 128 2.32 -0.40 -15.48
N GLY A 129 3.29 -0.03 -16.32
CA GLY A 129 3.18 1.03 -17.32
C GLY A 129 2.05 0.79 -18.31
N ILE A 130 1.81 -0.46 -18.72
CA ILE A 130 0.68 -0.83 -19.59
C ILE A 130 -0.64 -0.38 -18.97
N VAL A 131 -0.86 -0.66 -17.68
CA VAL A 131 -2.05 -0.23 -16.95
C VAL A 131 -2.15 1.30 -16.92
N GLY A 132 -1.04 2.00 -16.65
CA GLY A 132 -0.99 3.46 -16.67
C GLY A 132 -1.35 4.06 -18.03
N VAL A 133 -0.84 3.49 -19.11
CA VAL A 133 -1.12 3.93 -20.49
C VAL A 133 -2.58 3.68 -20.84
N LEU A 134 -3.14 2.51 -20.50
CA LEU A 134 -4.55 2.20 -20.74
C LEU A 134 -5.48 3.18 -20.01
N LYS A 135 -5.13 3.57 -18.78
CA LYS A 135 -5.88 4.58 -18.02
C LYS A 135 -5.88 5.94 -18.71
N VAL A 136 -4.71 6.41 -19.16
CA VAL A 136 -4.58 7.75 -19.76
C VAL A 136 -5.15 7.82 -21.17
N THR A 137 -4.94 6.78 -21.99
CA THR A 137 -5.32 6.80 -23.42
C THR A 137 -6.77 6.37 -23.66
N ARG A 138 -7.28 5.41 -22.88
CA ARG A 138 -8.60 4.81 -23.09
C ARG A 138 -9.57 5.03 -21.92
N GLY A 139 -9.15 5.71 -20.86
CA GLY A 139 -9.99 5.93 -19.68
C GLY A 139 -10.32 4.65 -18.91
N VAL A 140 -9.60 3.55 -19.15
CA VAL A 140 -9.86 2.26 -18.48
C VAL A 140 -9.49 2.39 -17.01
N SER A 141 -10.36 1.88 -16.13
CA SER A 141 -10.05 1.83 -14.70
C SER A 141 -8.77 1.06 -14.43
N GLU A 142 -7.85 1.67 -13.71
CA GLU A 142 -6.60 1.05 -13.24
C GLU A 142 -6.88 -0.16 -12.36
N VAL A 143 -7.99 -0.18 -11.63
CA VAL A 143 -8.38 -1.31 -10.77
C VAL A 143 -8.67 -2.52 -11.64
N ILE A 144 -9.59 -2.37 -12.60
CA ILE A 144 -10.03 -3.47 -13.47
C ILE A 144 -8.85 -3.97 -14.32
N SER A 145 -8.15 -3.06 -14.99
CA SER A 145 -7.03 -3.44 -15.86
C SER A 145 -5.89 -4.09 -15.09
N SER A 146 -5.56 -3.61 -13.88
CA SER A 146 -4.52 -4.24 -13.07
C SER A 146 -4.89 -5.62 -12.53
N ILE A 147 -6.17 -5.86 -12.19
CA ILE A 147 -6.67 -7.21 -11.83
C ILE A 147 -6.58 -8.15 -13.04
N MET A 148 -7.04 -7.71 -14.22
CA MET A 148 -6.97 -8.54 -15.43
C MET A 148 -5.52 -8.87 -15.81
N MET A 149 -4.62 -7.89 -15.68
CA MET A 149 -3.19 -8.09 -15.93
C MET A 149 -2.53 -9.08 -14.96
N ASN A 150 -3.07 -9.30 -13.76
CA ASN A 150 -2.59 -10.34 -12.85
C ASN A 150 -2.85 -11.75 -13.40
N VAL A 151 -4.03 -11.98 -13.99
CA VAL A 151 -4.39 -13.28 -14.58
C VAL A 151 -3.52 -13.56 -15.80
N ILE A 152 -3.30 -12.54 -16.64
CA ILE A 152 -2.40 -12.65 -17.80
C ILE A 152 -0.96 -12.93 -17.33
N ALA A 153 -0.48 -12.21 -16.32
CA ALA A 153 0.84 -12.42 -15.74
C ALA A 153 1.03 -13.85 -15.19
N LEU A 154 0.02 -14.39 -14.51
CA LEU A 154 0.02 -15.76 -14.05
C LEU A 154 0.11 -16.75 -15.22
N GLY A 155 -0.71 -16.58 -16.27
CA GLY A 155 -0.69 -17.44 -17.44
C GLY A 155 0.66 -17.43 -18.16
N ILE A 156 1.24 -16.24 -18.37
CA ILE A 156 2.56 -16.08 -18.98
C ILE A 156 3.64 -16.73 -18.11
N ALA A 157 3.66 -16.46 -16.79
CA ALA A 157 4.65 -17.05 -15.90
C ALA A 157 4.56 -18.58 -15.87
N SER A 158 3.34 -19.14 -15.86
CA SER A 158 3.13 -20.59 -15.93
C SER A 158 3.62 -21.18 -17.25
N TYR A 159 3.28 -20.56 -18.39
CA TYR A 159 3.75 -20.99 -19.71
C TYR A 159 5.28 -20.96 -19.81
N LEU A 160 5.90 -19.88 -19.33
CA LEU A 160 7.35 -19.73 -19.35
C LEU A 160 8.04 -20.79 -18.48
N LEU A 161 7.51 -21.05 -17.27
CA LEU A 161 8.07 -22.02 -16.32
C LEU A 161 7.97 -23.46 -16.82
N THR A 162 6.86 -23.84 -17.46
CA THR A 162 6.66 -25.21 -17.94
C THR A 162 7.22 -25.45 -19.34
N GLY A 163 7.44 -24.38 -20.12
CA GLY A 163 8.00 -24.43 -21.47
C GLY A 163 9.45 -23.93 -21.52
N PRO A 164 9.69 -22.75 -22.14
CA PRO A 164 11.04 -22.34 -22.57
C PRO A 164 12.03 -22.06 -21.44
N LEU A 165 11.57 -21.73 -20.23
CA LEU A 165 12.45 -21.42 -19.10
C LEU A 165 12.60 -22.59 -18.13
N ARG A 166 12.04 -23.77 -18.45
CA ARG A 166 12.15 -24.96 -17.60
C ARG A 166 13.62 -25.38 -17.49
N GLY A 167 14.15 -25.38 -16.27
CA GLY A 167 15.47 -25.93 -15.94
C GLY A 167 15.41 -27.26 -15.19
N SER A 168 14.27 -27.57 -14.56
CA SER A 168 14.07 -28.85 -13.87
C SER A 168 13.87 -30.03 -14.84
N PRO A 169 14.33 -31.25 -14.51
CA PRO A 169 14.09 -32.45 -15.32
C PRO A 169 12.61 -32.72 -15.60
N GLU A 170 12.31 -33.46 -16.67
CA GLU A 170 10.96 -33.97 -16.91
C GLU A 170 10.51 -34.88 -15.77
N GLY A 171 9.23 -34.77 -15.36
CA GLY A 171 8.68 -35.54 -14.25
C GLY A 171 9.02 -35.03 -12.84
N ALA A 172 9.80 -33.95 -12.71
CA ALA A 172 10.05 -33.33 -11.40
C ALA A 172 8.73 -32.85 -10.75
N LEU A 173 8.56 -33.18 -9.46
CA LEU A 173 7.40 -32.76 -8.65
C LEU A 173 7.31 -31.23 -8.53
N ILE A 174 8.47 -30.58 -8.39
CA ILE A 174 8.60 -29.12 -8.37
C ILE A 174 9.23 -28.71 -9.70
N VAL A 175 8.47 -27.94 -10.49
CA VAL A 175 8.97 -27.38 -11.74
C VAL A 175 9.69 -26.08 -11.43
N SER A 176 10.93 -25.95 -11.89
CA SER A 176 11.76 -24.76 -11.65
C SER A 176 12.46 -24.29 -12.92
N THR A 177 12.85 -23.01 -12.92
CA THR A 177 13.83 -22.49 -13.85
C THR A 177 15.21 -23.10 -13.58
N ALA A 178 16.15 -22.83 -14.48
CA ALA A 178 17.57 -23.07 -14.18
C ALA A 178 17.99 -22.26 -12.94
N GLU A 179 18.92 -22.81 -12.18
CA GLU A 179 19.47 -22.16 -10.99
C GLU A 179 20.42 -21.03 -11.40
N ILE A 180 20.31 -19.90 -10.72
CA ILE A 180 21.21 -18.76 -10.88
C ILE A 180 22.60 -19.19 -10.35
N PRO A 181 23.69 -18.96 -11.10
CA PRO A 181 25.04 -19.22 -10.61
C PRO A 181 25.34 -18.48 -9.29
N GLU A 182 26.25 -19.01 -8.47
CA GLU A 182 26.60 -18.42 -7.16
C GLU A 182 27.01 -16.94 -7.21
N SER A 183 27.53 -16.48 -8.35
CA SER A 183 27.83 -15.06 -8.56
C SER A 183 26.57 -14.16 -8.48
N GLY A 184 25.39 -14.67 -8.83
CA GLY A 184 24.13 -13.95 -8.73
C GLY A 184 23.48 -14.02 -7.35
N TRP A 185 24.06 -14.75 -6.40
CA TRP A 185 23.50 -14.91 -5.06
C TRP A 185 23.77 -13.68 -4.21
N MET A 186 22.78 -13.27 -3.43
CA MET A 186 22.93 -12.16 -2.50
C MET A 186 23.64 -12.66 -1.23
N PRO A 187 24.77 -12.07 -0.82
CA PRO A 187 25.47 -12.52 0.37
C PRO A 187 24.62 -12.36 1.63
N SER A 188 24.74 -13.30 2.56
CA SER A 188 24.02 -13.24 3.83
C SER A 188 24.59 -12.19 4.77
N LEU A 189 23.73 -11.67 5.66
CA LEU A 189 24.10 -10.70 6.69
C LEU A 189 24.39 -11.36 8.05
N ASN A 190 24.61 -12.68 8.08
CA ASN A 190 24.80 -13.40 9.34
C ASN A 190 26.04 -12.94 10.11
N GLY A 191 27.04 -12.37 9.43
CA GLY A 191 28.20 -11.75 10.08
C GLY A 191 27.84 -10.63 11.07
N VAL A 192 26.69 -9.97 10.89
CA VAL A 192 26.19 -8.93 11.81
C VAL A 192 25.87 -9.52 13.19
N PHE A 193 25.36 -10.76 13.26
CA PHE A 193 25.06 -11.39 14.55
C PHE A 193 26.34 -11.66 15.36
N GLY A 194 27.39 -12.15 14.70
CA GLY A 194 28.70 -12.33 15.31
C GLY A 194 29.31 -11.03 15.84
N LEU A 195 29.19 -9.93 15.08
CA LEU A 195 29.64 -8.60 15.52
C LEU A 195 28.86 -8.05 16.72
N LEU A 196 27.59 -8.42 16.86
CA LEU A 196 26.72 -8.02 17.97
C LEU A 196 26.80 -8.97 19.19
N GLY A 197 27.66 -9.99 19.15
CA GLY A 197 27.78 -10.99 20.22
C GLY A 197 26.55 -11.91 20.34
N LEU A 198 25.72 -11.99 19.30
CA LEU A 198 24.53 -12.83 19.25
C LEU A 198 24.86 -14.23 18.72
N ALA A 199 24.06 -15.22 19.09
CA ALA A 199 24.20 -16.58 18.59
C ALA A 199 24.00 -16.60 17.06
N ASN A 200 24.83 -17.36 16.34
CA ASN A 200 24.67 -17.54 14.91
C ASN A 200 23.42 -18.39 14.62
N PRO A 201 22.43 -17.85 13.91
CA PRO A 201 21.23 -18.61 13.58
C PRO A 201 21.52 -19.60 12.44
N PRO A 202 20.93 -20.82 12.46
CA PRO A 202 20.98 -21.75 11.33
C PRO A 202 20.36 -21.18 10.05
N ARG A 203 19.36 -20.29 10.16
CA ARG A 203 18.81 -19.58 8.99
C ARG A 203 19.60 -18.32 8.68
N GLN A 204 19.83 -18.08 7.39
CA GLN A 204 20.54 -16.90 6.92
C GLN A 204 19.62 -15.68 6.80
N LEU A 205 20.06 -14.54 7.32
CA LEU A 205 19.45 -13.24 7.08
C LEU A 205 19.85 -12.77 5.69
N PHE A 206 18.87 -12.52 4.82
CA PHE A 206 19.13 -12.16 3.44
C PHE A 206 19.72 -10.75 3.33
N GLY A 207 20.77 -10.59 2.51
CA GLY A 207 21.38 -9.29 2.18
C GLY A 207 20.43 -8.26 1.60
N PHE A 208 19.31 -8.72 1.03
CA PHE A 208 18.31 -7.86 0.42
C PHE A 208 17.64 -6.89 1.40
N LEU A 209 17.76 -7.14 2.72
CA LEU A 209 17.33 -6.18 3.74
C LEU A 209 17.97 -4.80 3.55
N VAL A 210 19.26 -4.74 3.19
CA VAL A 210 19.96 -3.46 2.95
C VAL A 210 19.35 -2.73 1.74
N VAL A 211 19.11 -3.46 0.65
CA VAL A 211 18.46 -2.91 -0.56
C VAL A 211 17.08 -2.37 -0.22
N ALA A 212 16.29 -3.11 0.56
CA ALA A 212 14.96 -2.68 0.97
C ALA A 212 15.00 -1.40 1.81
N VAL A 213 15.93 -1.29 2.77
CA VAL A 213 16.13 -0.04 3.54
C VAL A 213 16.51 1.12 2.63
N VAL A 214 17.45 0.92 1.70
CA VAL A 214 17.87 1.95 0.72
C VAL A 214 16.69 2.40 -0.13
N VAL A 215 15.88 1.47 -0.66
CA VAL A 215 14.67 1.76 -1.44
C VAL A 215 13.65 2.52 -0.59
N GLY A 216 13.44 2.10 0.66
CA GLY A 216 12.55 2.79 1.60
C GLY A 216 12.95 4.24 1.86
N VAL A 217 14.25 4.49 2.07
CA VAL A 217 14.80 5.85 2.22
C VAL A 217 14.69 6.64 0.92
N ALA A 218 15.05 6.04 -0.21
CA ALA A 218 14.96 6.67 -1.53
C ALA A 218 13.53 7.11 -1.85
N ILE A 219 12.52 6.24 -1.62
CA ILE A 219 11.11 6.56 -1.80
C ILE A 219 10.64 7.61 -0.77
N ALA A 220 11.11 7.56 0.48
CA ALA A 220 10.80 8.58 1.47
C ALA A 220 11.30 9.98 1.04
N VAL A 221 12.53 10.06 0.51
CA VAL A 221 13.11 11.29 -0.01
C VAL A 221 12.38 11.73 -1.27
N LEU A 222 12.16 10.82 -2.22
CA LEU A 222 11.46 11.10 -3.47
C LEU A 222 10.07 11.70 -3.21
N LEU A 223 9.25 11.08 -2.35
CA LEU A 223 7.88 11.51 -2.10
C LEU A 223 7.74 12.76 -1.21
N ASN A 224 8.76 13.08 -0.40
CA ASN A 224 8.66 14.18 0.58
C ASN A 224 9.60 15.36 0.30
N ARG A 225 10.65 15.19 -0.48
CA ARG A 225 11.72 16.18 -0.67
C ARG A 225 11.99 16.53 -2.14
N THR A 226 11.25 15.97 -3.10
CA THR A 226 11.46 16.27 -4.53
C THR A 226 10.24 16.92 -5.18
N ARG A 227 10.46 17.59 -6.32
CA ARG A 227 9.40 18.14 -7.18
C ARG A 227 8.44 17.06 -7.66
N PHE A 228 8.96 15.91 -8.10
CA PHE A 228 8.13 14.77 -8.51
C PHE A 228 7.14 14.36 -7.40
N GLY A 229 7.60 14.29 -6.15
CA GLY A 229 6.74 13.96 -5.01
C GLY A 229 5.68 15.03 -4.69
N PHE A 230 5.98 16.31 -4.97
CA PHE A 230 5.03 17.41 -4.87
C PHE A 230 3.97 17.31 -5.97
N ASP A 231 4.39 17.19 -7.23
CA ASP A 231 3.53 17.07 -8.41
C ASP A 231 2.61 15.86 -8.30
N LEU A 232 3.15 14.72 -7.85
CA LEU A 232 2.40 13.48 -7.63
C LEU A 232 1.28 13.68 -6.61
N ARG A 233 1.58 14.38 -5.51
CA ARG A 233 0.59 14.66 -4.46
C ARG A 233 -0.46 15.68 -4.91
N ALA A 234 -0.05 16.70 -5.65
CA ALA A 234 -0.96 17.70 -6.21
C ALA A 234 -1.93 17.03 -7.20
N ALA A 235 -1.40 16.25 -8.15
CA ALA A 235 -2.18 15.51 -9.14
C ALA A 235 -3.12 14.48 -8.48
N GLY A 236 -2.68 13.80 -7.43
CA GLY A 236 -3.51 12.86 -6.68
C GLY A 236 -4.65 13.51 -5.87
N LEU A 237 -4.52 14.78 -5.47
CA LEU A 237 -5.58 15.51 -4.76
C LEU A 237 -6.57 16.15 -5.73
N SER A 238 -6.09 16.75 -6.81
CA SER A 238 -6.92 17.35 -7.84
C SER A 238 -6.15 17.40 -9.17
N PRO A 239 -6.46 16.50 -10.12
CA PRO A 239 -5.84 16.52 -11.44
C PRO A 239 -6.05 17.86 -12.17
N SER A 240 -7.23 18.45 -12.06
CA SER A 240 -7.54 19.75 -12.70
C SER A 240 -6.73 20.90 -12.12
N ALA A 241 -6.58 20.98 -10.80
CA ALA A 241 -5.76 22.01 -10.15
C ALA A 241 -4.27 21.80 -10.46
N ALA A 242 -3.79 20.55 -10.50
CA ALA A 242 -2.42 20.24 -10.86
C ALA A 242 -2.09 20.66 -12.30
N SER A 243 -2.97 20.36 -13.25
CA SER A 243 -2.84 20.81 -14.64
C SER A 243 -2.85 22.34 -14.77
N ALA A 244 -3.68 23.04 -13.98
CA ALA A 244 -3.67 24.51 -13.94
C ALA A 244 -2.35 25.09 -13.39
N SER A 245 -1.64 24.35 -12.54
CA SER A 245 -0.29 24.71 -12.06
C SER A 245 0.86 24.27 -12.98
N GLY A 246 0.55 23.74 -14.17
CA GLY A 246 1.54 23.31 -15.18
C GLY A 246 2.02 21.86 -15.05
N VAL A 247 1.39 21.04 -14.21
CA VAL A 247 1.72 19.61 -14.08
C VAL A 247 0.93 18.79 -15.09
N ASP A 248 1.61 18.01 -15.93
CA ASP A 248 0.95 17.04 -16.80
C ASP A 248 0.45 15.84 -15.97
N SER A 249 -0.82 15.89 -15.57
CA SER A 249 -1.48 14.83 -14.81
C SER A 249 -1.46 13.48 -15.52
N SER A 250 -1.57 13.46 -16.84
CA SER A 250 -1.57 12.24 -17.66
C SER A 250 -0.19 11.58 -17.64
N ALA A 251 0.87 12.35 -17.88
CA ALA A 251 2.23 11.84 -17.74
C ALA A 251 2.53 11.37 -16.30
N MET A 252 1.97 12.04 -15.29
CA MET A 252 2.14 11.65 -13.89
C MET A 252 1.47 10.32 -13.56
N VAL A 253 0.32 9.96 -14.17
CA VAL A 253 -0.27 8.62 -14.05
C VAL A 253 0.72 7.55 -14.51
N VAL A 254 1.26 7.70 -15.72
CA VAL A 254 2.17 6.71 -16.30
C VAL A 254 3.46 6.61 -15.48
N LYS A 255 4.10 7.74 -15.15
CA LYS A 255 5.32 7.76 -14.32
C LYS A 255 5.10 7.12 -12.95
N THR A 256 3.95 7.37 -12.32
CA THR A 256 3.61 6.76 -11.02
C THR A 256 3.46 5.25 -11.15
N MET A 257 2.79 4.76 -12.19
CA MET A 257 2.62 3.34 -12.43
C MET A 257 3.96 2.66 -12.74
N LEU A 258 4.79 3.25 -13.59
CA LEU A 258 6.15 2.76 -13.86
C LEU A 258 6.98 2.64 -12.58
N LEU A 259 6.96 3.67 -11.73
CA LEU A 259 7.71 3.68 -10.47
C LEU A 259 7.15 2.67 -9.45
N SER A 260 5.84 2.57 -9.32
CA SER A 260 5.17 1.56 -8.49
C SER A 260 5.54 0.14 -8.94
N GLY A 261 5.50 -0.12 -10.25
CA GLY A 261 5.93 -1.37 -10.86
C GLY A 261 7.41 -1.64 -10.63
N ALA A 262 8.30 -0.66 -10.80
CA ALA A 262 9.72 -0.83 -10.54
C ALA A 262 10.00 -1.33 -9.12
N VAL A 263 9.34 -0.74 -8.11
CA VAL A 263 9.45 -1.20 -6.72
C VAL A 263 8.78 -2.56 -6.52
N ALA A 264 7.66 -2.83 -7.20
CA ALA A 264 7.00 -4.14 -7.16
C ALA A 264 7.91 -5.27 -7.67
N GLY A 265 8.74 -5.01 -8.69
CA GLY A 265 9.70 -5.99 -9.21
C GLY A 265 10.70 -6.49 -8.16
N LEU A 266 10.95 -5.71 -7.11
CA LEU A 266 11.87 -6.07 -6.04
C LEU A 266 11.26 -7.04 -5.00
N ILE A 267 9.94 -7.28 -5.02
CA ILE A 267 9.24 -8.07 -3.98
C ILE A 267 9.72 -9.52 -3.95
N GLY A 268 9.94 -10.16 -5.10
CA GLY A 268 10.37 -11.57 -5.16
C GLY A 268 11.88 -11.78 -5.07
N MET A 269 12.67 -10.71 -5.12
CA MET A 269 14.14 -10.77 -5.12
C MET A 269 14.77 -11.31 -3.82
N PRO A 270 14.25 -11.02 -2.60
CA PRO A 270 14.79 -11.59 -1.37
C PRO A 270 14.82 -13.12 -1.38
N ASP A 271 13.70 -13.75 -1.76
CA ASP A 271 13.58 -15.21 -1.82
C ASP A 271 14.41 -15.78 -2.97
N LEU A 272 14.34 -15.15 -4.15
CA LEU A 272 15.07 -15.59 -5.34
C LEU A 272 16.58 -15.55 -5.14
N LEU A 273 17.14 -14.45 -4.63
CA LEU A 273 18.59 -14.27 -4.53
C LEU A 273 19.19 -14.73 -3.19
N GLY A 274 18.36 -14.94 -2.17
CA GLY A 274 18.81 -15.29 -0.83
C GLY A 274 18.50 -16.71 -0.39
N SER A 275 17.58 -17.41 -1.06
CA SER A 275 17.14 -18.75 -0.65
C SER A 275 17.04 -19.75 -1.79
N THR A 276 16.20 -19.49 -2.79
CA THR A 276 15.82 -20.53 -3.76
C THR A 276 16.74 -20.56 -4.97
N HIS A 277 17.32 -19.42 -5.35
CA HIS A 277 18.20 -19.24 -6.52
C HIS A 277 17.58 -19.67 -7.86
N ALA A 278 16.31 -20.03 -7.87
CA ALA A 278 15.50 -20.35 -9.03
C ALA A 278 14.04 -19.95 -8.75
N TYR A 279 13.29 -19.66 -9.82
CA TYR A 279 11.85 -19.51 -9.73
C TYR A 279 11.19 -20.88 -9.89
N SER A 280 10.24 -21.23 -9.03
CA SER A 280 9.59 -22.55 -9.04
C SER A 280 8.08 -22.47 -8.82
N THR A 281 7.41 -23.62 -8.90
CA THR A 281 5.99 -23.75 -8.53
C THR A 281 5.70 -23.42 -7.07
N ASP A 282 6.71 -23.50 -6.20
CA ASP A 282 6.60 -23.19 -4.76
C ASP A 282 6.85 -21.70 -4.46
N PHE A 283 6.94 -20.88 -5.50
CA PHE A 283 7.11 -19.44 -5.39
C PHE A 283 6.04 -18.81 -4.47
N THR A 284 6.51 -17.95 -3.56
CA THR A 284 5.66 -17.21 -2.63
C THR A 284 4.66 -16.34 -3.37
N THR A 285 3.36 -16.57 -3.14
CA THR A 285 2.26 -15.79 -3.73
C THR A 285 1.54 -14.94 -2.69
N GLY A 286 0.73 -13.97 -3.14
CA GLY A 286 -0.14 -13.16 -2.30
C GLY A 286 0.54 -11.96 -1.62
N LEU A 287 1.85 -11.80 -1.78
CA LEU A 287 2.61 -10.68 -1.22
C LEU A 287 2.13 -9.33 -1.74
N GLY A 288 1.70 -9.25 -3.01
CA GLY A 288 1.18 -8.02 -3.60
C GLY A 288 -0.13 -7.58 -2.95
N PHE A 289 -1.03 -8.53 -2.67
CA PHE A 289 -2.29 -8.26 -1.98
C PHE A 289 -2.06 -7.88 -0.51
N LEU A 290 -1.18 -8.61 0.19
CA LEU A 290 -0.78 -8.24 1.56
C LEU A 290 -0.12 -6.86 1.62
N GLY A 291 0.62 -6.47 0.58
CA GLY A 291 1.19 -5.13 0.44
C GLY A 291 0.15 -4.02 0.54
N ILE A 292 -1.09 -4.23 0.08
CA ILE A 292 -2.19 -3.26 0.22
C ILE A 292 -2.54 -3.04 1.68
N ALA A 293 -2.72 -4.13 2.42
CA ALA A 293 -2.97 -4.11 3.86
C ALA A 293 -1.85 -3.38 4.62
N VAL A 294 -0.60 -3.74 4.31
CA VAL A 294 0.60 -3.15 4.91
C VAL A 294 0.68 -1.64 4.61
N ALA A 295 0.37 -1.22 3.37
CA ALA A 295 0.35 0.18 2.98
C ALA A 295 -0.72 0.99 3.73
N LEU A 296 -1.94 0.43 3.87
CA LEU A 296 -3.04 1.06 4.58
C LEU A 296 -2.77 1.20 6.07
N LEU A 297 -2.25 0.15 6.73
CA LEU A 297 -1.84 0.19 8.13
C LEU A 297 -0.69 1.16 8.35
N GLY A 298 0.29 1.17 7.44
CA GLY A 298 1.39 2.13 7.43
C GLY A 298 1.02 3.55 7.01
N ARG A 299 -0.26 3.81 6.69
CA ARG A 299 -0.80 5.11 6.23
C ARG A 299 -0.01 5.71 5.07
N ASN A 300 0.47 4.87 4.14
CA ASN A 300 1.27 5.25 2.99
C ASN A 300 2.56 6.02 3.35
N LYS A 301 3.14 5.77 4.53
CA LYS A 301 4.42 6.34 4.96
C LYS A 301 5.47 5.23 5.11
N PRO A 302 6.68 5.35 4.54
CA PRO A 302 7.69 4.29 4.59
C PRO A 302 7.93 3.72 5.99
N VAL A 303 8.13 4.57 7.01
CA VAL A 303 8.31 4.08 8.40
C VAL A 303 7.09 3.31 8.92
N GLY A 304 5.88 3.78 8.63
CA GLY A 304 4.66 3.08 9.03
C GLY A 304 4.50 1.74 8.31
N ILE A 305 4.88 1.68 7.04
CA ILE A 305 4.86 0.46 6.22
C ILE A 305 5.87 -0.55 6.75
N ALA A 306 7.05 -0.11 7.19
CA ALA A 306 8.05 -0.99 7.82
C ALA A 306 7.52 -1.64 9.11
N LEU A 307 6.87 -0.85 9.98
CA LEU A 307 6.25 -1.37 11.21
C LEU A 307 5.10 -2.34 10.90
N ALA A 308 4.27 -2.01 9.91
CA ALA A 308 3.19 -2.88 9.44
C ALA A 308 3.72 -4.19 8.86
N ALA A 309 4.79 -4.14 8.05
CA ALA A 309 5.42 -5.32 7.47
C ALA A 309 6.02 -6.23 8.55
N LEU A 310 6.64 -5.66 9.58
CA LEU A 310 7.12 -6.42 10.75
C LEU A 310 5.99 -7.11 11.51
N LEU A 311 4.85 -6.43 11.70
CA LEU A 311 3.67 -7.04 12.31
C LEU A 311 3.16 -8.23 11.49
N PHE A 312 2.97 -8.06 10.17
CA PHE A 312 2.50 -9.14 9.31
C PHE A 312 3.50 -10.29 9.23
N ALA A 313 4.80 -10.00 9.20
CA ALA A 313 5.85 -11.01 9.22
C ALA A 313 5.91 -11.77 10.55
N PHE A 314 5.64 -11.10 11.68
CA PHE A 314 5.47 -11.75 12.98
C PHE A 314 4.30 -12.75 12.94
N LEU A 315 3.14 -12.32 12.42
CA LEU A 315 1.96 -13.19 12.28
C LEU A 315 2.26 -14.40 11.37
N ASP A 316 2.92 -14.19 10.24
CA ASP A 316 3.32 -15.27 9.33
C ASP A 316 4.32 -16.24 9.97
N ARG A 317 5.29 -15.73 10.74
CA ARG A 317 6.25 -16.58 11.47
C ARG A 317 5.56 -17.46 12.50
N SER A 318 4.45 -17.00 13.09
CA SER A 318 3.68 -17.78 14.06
C SER A 318 2.94 -18.98 13.47
N LEU A 319 2.83 -19.10 12.13
CA LEU A 319 2.15 -20.25 11.49
C LEU A 319 2.74 -21.59 11.93
N VAL A 320 4.07 -21.73 11.91
CA VAL A 320 4.73 -23.01 12.20
C VAL A 320 4.59 -23.41 13.68
N PRO A 321 4.89 -22.56 14.68
CA PRO A 321 4.67 -22.90 16.09
C PRO A 321 3.20 -23.24 16.40
N LEU A 322 2.24 -22.53 15.80
CA LEU A 322 0.82 -22.80 16.00
C LEU A 322 0.41 -24.16 15.44
N GLN A 323 0.89 -24.51 14.24
CA GLN A 323 0.63 -25.83 13.64
C GLN A 323 1.23 -26.99 14.45
N ILE A 324 2.41 -26.79 15.05
CA ILE A 324 3.02 -27.80 15.94
C ILE A 324 2.15 -28.06 17.18
N GLN A 325 1.42 -27.04 17.63
CA GLN A 325 0.47 -27.13 18.75
C GLN A 325 -0.96 -27.44 18.28
N ASP A 326 -1.11 -28.02 17.10
CA ASP A 326 -2.38 -28.42 16.48
C ASP A 326 -3.40 -27.28 16.27
N PHE A 327 -2.97 -26.01 16.31
CA PHE A 327 -3.83 -24.89 15.95
C PHE A 327 -3.90 -24.72 14.42
N PRO A 328 -5.10 -24.48 13.85
CA PRO A 328 -5.25 -24.34 12.42
C PRO A 328 -4.63 -23.04 11.91
N ALA A 329 -4.01 -23.10 10.72
CA ALA A 329 -3.39 -21.93 10.07
C ALA A 329 -4.37 -20.77 9.82
N SER A 330 -5.67 -21.06 9.74
CA SER A 330 -6.74 -20.06 9.61
C SER A 330 -6.73 -19.02 10.73
N VAL A 331 -6.20 -19.35 11.91
CA VAL A 331 -6.03 -18.41 13.04
C VAL A 331 -5.23 -17.18 12.62
N VAL A 332 -4.10 -17.38 11.92
CA VAL A 332 -3.25 -16.28 11.45
C VAL A 332 -3.96 -15.47 10.36
N THR A 333 -4.64 -16.15 9.43
CA THR A 333 -5.43 -15.48 8.39
C THR A 333 -6.55 -14.61 8.99
N ILE A 334 -7.21 -15.09 10.04
CA ILE A 334 -8.24 -14.34 10.78
C ILE A 334 -7.62 -13.10 11.42
N PHE A 335 -6.46 -13.21 12.07
CA PHE A 335 -5.76 -12.05 12.62
C PHE A 335 -5.45 -11.02 11.54
N GLN A 336 -4.82 -11.45 10.43
CA GLN A 336 -4.47 -10.55 9.34
C GLN A 336 -5.70 -9.85 8.77
N GLY A 337 -6.78 -10.58 8.47
CA GLY A 337 -8.02 -9.99 7.96
C GLY A 337 -8.69 -9.03 8.95
N THR A 338 -8.72 -9.39 10.23
CA THR A 338 -9.31 -8.56 11.29
C THR A 338 -8.49 -7.29 11.51
N ILE A 339 -7.16 -7.37 11.49
CA ILE A 339 -6.27 -6.20 11.57
C ILE A 339 -6.54 -5.25 10.40
N VAL A 340 -6.61 -5.77 9.17
CA VAL A 340 -6.92 -4.96 8.00
C VAL A 340 -8.27 -4.27 8.14
N LEU A 341 -9.31 -5.01 8.53
CA LEU A 341 -10.65 -4.46 8.69
C LEU A 341 -10.68 -3.38 9.78
N ALA A 342 -10.10 -3.65 10.95
CA ALA A 342 -10.03 -2.71 12.06
C ALA A 342 -9.27 -1.43 11.67
N VAL A 343 -8.16 -1.56 10.93
CA VAL A 343 -7.37 -0.43 10.44
C VAL A 343 -8.15 0.41 9.45
N VAL A 344 -8.84 -0.20 8.49
CA VAL A 344 -9.66 0.50 7.51
C VAL A 344 -10.77 1.28 8.22
N VAL A 345 -11.49 0.63 9.15
CA VAL A 345 -12.56 1.25 9.94
C VAL A 345 -12.01 2.38 10.81
N ALA A 346 -10.92 2.17 11.54
CA ALA A 346 -10.32 3.17 12.41
C ALA A 346 -9.81 4.39 11.61
N ASN A 347 -9.16 4.17 10.47
CA ASN A 347 -8.71 5.24 9.58
C ASN A 347 -9.90 6.04 9.03
N GLU A 348 -11.00 5.37 8.69
CA GLU A 348 -12.20 6.04 8.19
C GLU A 348 -12.90 6.86 9.27
N ILE A 349 -13.03 6.32 10.49
CA ILE A 349 -13.55 7.05 11.64
C ILE A 349 -12.67 8.28 11.93
N ALA A 350 -11.34 8.12 11.95
CA ALA A 350 -10.41 9.22 12.19
C ALA A 350 -10.54 10.33 11.12
N ARG A 351 -10.69 9.96 9.84
CA ARG A 351 -10.96 10.90 8.75
C ARG A 351 -12.27 11.66 8.96
N ARG A 352 -13.36 10.96 9.31
CA ARG A 352 -14.69 11.58 9.56
C ARG A 352 -14.66 12.54 10.75
N VAL A 353 -14.00 12.17 11.84
CA VAL A 353 -13.84 13.03 13.02
C VAL A 353 -13.04 14.28 12.66
N ALA A 354 -11.91 14.14 11.97
CA ALA A 354 -11.08 15.27 11.55
C ALA A 354 -11.86 16.25 10.65
N ARG A 355 -12.67 15.74 9.72
CA ARG A 355 -13.53 16.58 8.86
C ARG A 355 -14.57 17.35 9.67
N ARG A 356 -15.26 16.70 10.60
CA ARG A 356 -16.24 17.35 11.50
C ARG A 356 -15.60 18.42 12.39
N SER A 357 -14.38 18.19 12.88
CA SER A 357 -13.64 19.18 13.66
C SER A 357 -13.22 20.39 12.82
N ALA A 358 -12.85 20.19 11.55
CA ALA A 358 -12.54 21.29 10.63
C ALA A 358 -13.79 22.13 10.30
N GLU A 359 -14.93 21.46 10.06
CA GLU A 359 -16.23 22.13 9.83
C GLU A 359 -16.68 22.95 11.05
N ARG A 360 -16.44 22.47 12.28
CA ARG A 360 -16.71 23.21 13.52
C ARG A 360 -15.74 24.36 13.77
N GLY A 361 -14.48 24.23 13.36
CA GLY A 361 -13.46 25.29 13.50
C GLY A 361 -13.68 26.46 12.53
N SER A 362 -14.16 26.19 11.31
CA SER A 362 -14.53 27.23 10.34
C SER A 362 -15.86 27.92 10.66
N ALA A 363 -16.67 27.36 11.56
CA ALA A 363 -17.94 27.92 12.02
C ALA A 363 -17.83 28.79 13.29
N ALA A 364 -16.62 29.01 13.83
CA ALA A 364 -16.42 29.95 14.93
C ALA A 364 -16.44 31.39 14.38
N PRO A 365 -17.40 32.26 14.79
CA PRO A 365 -17.45 33.63 14.32
C PRO A 365 -16.23 34.42 14.80
N ALA A 366 -15.73 35.30 13.95
CA ALA A 366 -14.88 36.41 14.35
C ALA A 366 -15.61 37.26 15.40
N ALA A 367 -15.41 36.94 16.69
CA ALA A 367 -15.75 37.83 17.77
C ALA A 367 -14.74 38.99 17.71
N VAL A 368 -15.22 40.09 17.13
CA VAL A 368 -14.59 41.40 17.06
C VAL A 368 -14.00 41.75 18.44
N ALA A 369 -12.68 41.92 18.47
CA ALA A 369 -11.98 42.61 19.54
C ALA A 369 -12.55 44.04 19.64
N GLY A 370 -12.91 44.45 20.84
CA GLY A 370 -13.45 45.78 21.11
C GLY A 370 -12.40 46.89 21.11
N ASP A 371 -12.92 48.10 20.97
CA ASP A 371 -12.45 49.38 21.53
C ASP A 371 -13.68 50.31 21.44
N GLY A 372 -14.15 51.06 22.43
CA GLY A 372 -13.51 51.61 23.61
C GLY A 372 -13.68 53.14 23.57
N GLY A 373 -14.49 53.71 24.47
CA GLY A 373 -14.41 55.13 24.84
C GLY A 373 -15.62 56.02 24.55
N THR A 374 -16.50 56.20 25.54
CA THR A 374 -17.38 57.36 25.66
C THR A 374 -16.74 58.40 26.59
N GLY A 375 -16.60 59.64 26.10
CA GLY A 375 -16.16 60.82 26.86
C GLY A 375 -16.30 62.10 26.02
N PRO A 376 -16.59 63.28 26.61
CA PRO A 376 -17.63 64.20 26.11
C PRO A 376 -17.11 65.50 25.45
N GLY A 377 -17.92 66.13 24.59
CA GLY A 377 -17.62 67.48 24.07
C GLY A 377 -18.61 68.02 23.04
N GLN A 378 -19.10 69.23 23.29
CA GLN A 378 -20.05 70.04 22.53
C GLN A 378 -19.58 70.42 21.10
N ALA A 379 -20.54 70.63 20.18
CA ALA A 379 -20.88 71.95 19.61
C ALA A 379 -21.58 71.84 18.23
N ALA A 380 -22.64 72.66 18.04
CA ALA A 380 -23.03 73.48 16.87
C ALA A 380 -22.69 72.99 15.43
N SER A 381 -23.43 73.20 14.34
CA SER A 381 -24.64 73.93 13.95
C SER A 381 -24.68 73.91 12.40
N GLY A 382 -25.85 74.08 11.77
CA GLY A 382 -25.98 74.56 10.36
C GLY A 382 -26.27 73.45 9.34
N ALA A 383 -27.53 73.25 8.91
CA ALA A 383 -28.29 74.03 7.91
C ALA A 383 -27.98 73.64 6.45
N GLY A 384 -29.01 73.15 5.74
CA GLY A 384 -28.99 72.94 4.28
C GLY A 384 -30.09 71.98 3.79
N SER A 385 -31.29 72.50 3.55
CA SER A 385 -32.41 71.84 2.82
C SER A 385 -32.24 72.01 1.28
N PRO A 386 -33.23 71.72 0.40
CA PRO A 386 -33.50 70.41 -0.21
C PRO A 386 -33.75 70.49 -1.76
N GLY A 387 -34.10 69.36 -2.40
CA GLY A 387 -34.78 69.29 -3.72
C GLY A 387 -34.13 68.29 -4.69
N GLY A 388 -34.81 67.54 -5.56
CA GLY A 388 -36.21 67.35 -5.95
C GLY A 388 -36.34 65.96 -6.65
N ALA A 389 -37.48 65.27 -6.58
CA ALA A 389 -38.55 65.21 -7.59
C ALA A 389 -38.26 64.37 -8.86
N GLY A 390 -39.17 63.42 -9.16
CA GLY A 390 -39.32 62.67 -10.43
C GLY A 390 -39.32 61.15 -10.22
N ASP A 391 -40.45 60.47 -10.00
CA ASP A 391 -41.43 59.97 -11.01
C ASP A 391 -40.84 58.83 -11.87
N GLY A 392 -41.43 57.64 -12.05
CA GLY A 392 -42.71 57.04 -11.67
C GLY A 392 -42.78 55.61 -12.26
N GLY A 393 -43.88 54.90 -12.04
CA GLY A 393 -44.30 53.78 -12.90
C GLY A 393 -44.37 52.39 -12.26
N GLU A 394 -45.52 52.08 -11.67
CA GLU A 394 -45.99 50.72 -11.38
C GLU A 394 -46.28 49.92 -12.66
N GLY A 395 -46.12 48.59 -12.58
CA GLY A 395 -46.49 47.66 -13.64
C GLY A 395 -46.55 46.22 -13.15
N THR A 396 -47.71 45.84 -12.64
CA THR A 396 -48.16 44.52 -12.17
C THR A 396 -48.23 43.43 -13.25
N GLY A 397 -48.06 42.16 -12.85
CA GLY A 397 -48.95 41.07 -13.32
C GLY A 397 -48.33 39.76 -13.80
N ALA A 398 -48.60 38.68 -13.03
CA ALA A 398 -48.88 37.28 -13.39
C ALA A 398 -48.00 36.56 -14.46
N GLY A 399 -47.45 35.36 -14.26
CA GLY A 399 -47.94 34.18 -13.56
C GLY A 399 -48.17 33.05 -14.57
N VAL A 400 -47.25 32.08 -14.70
CA VAL A 400 -47.48 30.80 -15.42
C VAL A 400 -46.75 29.64 -14.73
N SER A 401 -47.56 28.89 -13.98
CA SER A 401 -47.72 27.44 -13.82
C SER A 401 -46.67 26.42 -14.30
N ARG A 402 -46.40 25.48 -13.39
CA ARG A 402 -45.80 24.15 -13.55
C ARG A 402 -46.67 23.23 -14.43
N THR A 403 -46.03 22.31 -15.15
CA THR A 403 -46.66 21.10 -15.70
C THR A 403 -45.93 19.83 -15.22
N THR A 404 -46.75 18.88 -14.80
CA THR A 404 -46.47 17.51 -14.34
C THR A 404 -47.21 16.54 -15.26
N GLY A 405 -46.65 15.35 -15.46
CA GLY A 405 -47.24 14.14 -16.08
C GLY A 405 -46.12 13.32 -16.74
N GLY A 406 -45.81 12.05 -16.40
CA GLY A 406 -46.64 10.91 -15.99
C GLY A 406 -47.40 10.40 -17.21
N GLY A 407 -47.29 9.18 -17.76
CA GLY A 407 -46.60 7.91 -17.47
C GLY A 407 -47.37 6.80 -18.23
N GLN A 408 -46.73 5.69 -18.65
CA GLN A 408 -47.28 4.36 -19.03
C GLN A 408 -46.12 3.56 -19.69
N ARG A 409 -45.64 2.37 -19.30
CA ARG A 409 -46.19 1.03 -18.94
C ARG A 409 -46.97 0.31 -20.04
N THR A 410 -46.33 -0.75 -20.57
CA THR A 410 -46.74 -2.12 -21.00
C THR A 410 -45.69 -2.62 -22.01
N ASP A 411 -45.31 -3.90 -22.22
CA ASP A 411 -45.70 -5.20 -21.69
C ASP A 411 -44.57 -6.24 -21.97
N GLU A 412 -44.74 -7.38 -21.32
CA GLU A 412 -44.03 -8.66 -21.33
C GLU A 412 -43.57 -9.22 -22.69
N ARG A 413 -42.47 -9.99 -22.68
CA ARG A 413 -42.46 -11.35 -23.26
C ARG A 413 -41.34 -12.22 -22.69
N GLN A 414 -41.78 -13.40 -22.24
CA GLN A 414 -40.99 -14.57 -21.88
C GLN A 414 -40.26 -15.12 -23.11
N GLU A 415 -39.05 -15.65 -22.92
CA GLU A 415 -38.57 -16.80 -23.68
C GLU A 415 -37.68 -17.67 -22.79
N THR A 416 -38.14 -18.90 -22.59
CA THR A 416 -37.43 -20.05 -22.00
C THR A 416 -36.79 -20.87 -23.12
N GLY A 417 -35.60 -21.43 -22.87
CA GLY A 417 -35.18 -22.72 -23.44
C GLY A 417 -33.90 -22.70 -24.27
N SER A 418 -32.78 -23.11 -23.67
CA SER A 418 -32.13 -24.43 -23.86
C SER A 418 -30.85 -24.54 -23.05
#